data_AF-A0A955DRA7-F1
#
_entry.id   AF-A0A955DRA7-F1
#
_cell.length_a   1.000
_cell.length_b   1.000
_cell.length_c   1.000
_cell.angle_alpha   90.00
_cell.angle_beta   90.00
_cell.angle_gamma   90.00
#
_symmetry.space_group_name_H-M   'P 1'
#
loop_
_entity.id
_entity.type
_entity.pdbx_description
1 polymer ?
#
loop_
_entity_poly.entity_id
_entity_poly.type
_entity_poly.pdbx_seq_one_letter_code
_entity_poly.pdbx_strand_id
1 'polypeptide(L)'
;QVSEEFESPIITRREANTIVTVRDGQTIVIGGLISDRFESRRRKVPFFGDIPLIGPLFRSETTNTAKTELLIVLTPYVIDSPTNFDAIESITSESIDALTVPDDVKQKIREHMKDGTGGFFDARGQQRDPNGRSFDDIWRERMRRANDDDQYTYPDVEP
;
A
#
# COMPACT_ATOMS: atom_id res chain seq x y z
N GLN A 1 -3.81 5.22 43.87
CA GLN A 1 -4.05 4.44 42.65
C GLN A 1 -3.99 5.44 41.50
N VAL A 2 -3.03 5.30 40.60
CA VAL A 2 -2.91 6.12 39.39
C VAL A 2 -3.28 5.18 38.25
N SER A 3 -4.36 5.49 37.54
CA SER A 3 -4.84 4.75 36.39
C SER A 3 -3.79 4.82 35.28
N GLU A 4 -3.36 3.67 34.76
CA GLU A 4 -2.55 3.60 33.55
C GLU A 4 -3.32 4.21 32.38
N GLU A 5 -2.73 5.22 31.76
CA GLU A 5 -3.20 5.80 30.52
C GLU A 5 -2.99 4.77 29.41
N PHE A 6 -4.09 4.18 28.93
CA PHE A 6 -4.07 3.28 27.78
C PHE A 6 -3.74 4.09 26.52
N GLU A 7 -2.48 4.19 26.14
CA GLU A 7 -2.07 4.61 24.80
C GLU A 7 -2.36 3.46 23.82
N SER A 8 -3.57 3.45 23.26
CA SER A 8 -3.87 2.59 22.12
C SER A 8 -3.16 3.14 20.88
N PRO A 9 -2.35 2.34 20.15
CA PRO A 9 -1.69 2.82 18.94
C PRO A 9 -2.73 3.19 17.88
N ILE A 10 -2.60 4.41 17.32
CA ILE A 10 -3.43 4.87 16.20
C ILE A 10 -2.99 4.13 14.93
N ILE A 11 -3.63 3.00 14.63
CA ILE A 11 -3.40 2.28 13.37
C ILE A 11 -4.29 2.88 12.29
N THR A 12 -3.71 3.70 11.42
CA THR A 12 -4.42 4.15 10.20
C THR A 12 -4.40 3.04 9.17
N ARG A 13 -5.56 2.42 8.91
CA ARG A 13 -5.71 1.37 7.90
C ARG A 13 -6.57 1.85 6.73
N ARG A 14 -6.11 1.61 5.50
CA ARG A 14 -6.84 1.89 4.27
C ARG A 14 -7.00 0.55 3.54
N GLU A 15 -8.22 0.01 3.52
CA GLU A 15 -8.55 -1.24 2.84
C GLU A 15 -9.57 -0.97 1.72
N ALA A 16 -9.45 -1.69 0.60
CA ALA A 16 -10.38 -1.67 -0.51
C ALA A 16 -10.55 -3.09 -1.05
N ASN A 17 -11.79 -3.58 -1.12
CA ASN A 17 -12.13 -4.92 -1.58
C ASN A 17 -12.88 -4.80 -2.92
N THR A 18 -12.33 -5.38 -3.98
CA THR A 18 -12.90 -5.31 -5.35
C THR A 18 -12.89 -6.69 -5.98
N ILE A 19 -13.99 -7.06 -6.64
CA ILE A 19 -14.10 -8.29 -7.45
C ILE A 19 -14.10 -7.89 -8.92
N VAL A 20 -13.17 -8.46 -9.71
CA VAL A 20 -13.02 -8.16 -11.14
C VAL A 20 -12.94 -9.46 -11.94
N THR A 21 -13.61 -9.50 -13.09
CA THR A 21 -13.51 -10.60 -14.05
C THR A 21 -12.72 -10.13 -15.26
N VAL A 22 -11.64 -10.84 -15.57
CA VAL A 22 -10.66 -10.46 -16.58
C VAL A 22 -10.30 -11.64 -17.46
N ARG A 23 -9.95 -11.36 -18.71
CA ARG A 23 -9.44 -12.38 -19.63
C ARG A 23 -7.95 -12.59 -19.42
N ASP A 24 -7.48 -13.78 -19.76
CA ASP A 24 -6.07 -14.13 -19.79
C ASP A 24 -5.25 -13.10 -20.61
N GLY A 25 -4.12 -12.65 -20.07
CA GLY A 25 -3.22 -11.66 -20.66
C GLY A 25 -3.77 -10.22 -20.72
N GLN A 26 -5.01 -9.96 -20.26
CA GLN A 26 -5.62 -8.64 -20.39
C GLN A 26 -5.28 -7.73 -19.20
N THR A 27 -4.52 -6.66 -19.45
CA THR A 27 -4.21 -5.63 -18.45
C THR A 27 -5.45 -4.82 -18.09
N ILE A 28 -5.71 -4.66 -16.79
CA ILE A 28 -6.77 -3.82 -16.24
C ILE A 28 -6.25 -2.88 -15.15
N VAL A 29 -6.95 -1.76 -14.98
CA VAL A 29 -6.76 -0.84 -13.85
C VAL A 29 -7.80 -1.17 -12.78
N ILE A 30 -7.35 -1.58 -11.61
CA ILE A 30 -8.21 -1.95 -10.47
C ILE A 30 -8.59 -0.72 -9.65
N GLY A 31 -7.70 0.29 -9.61
CA GLY A 31 -7.96 1.53 -8.90
C GLY A 31 -6.83 2.52 -8.99
N GLY A 32 -7.04 3.69 -8.40
CA GLY A 32 -6.04 4.73 -8.26
C GLY A 32 -6.45 5.78 -7.25
N LEU A 33 -5.48 6.55 -6.76
CA LEU A 33 -5.69 7.67 -5.85
C LEU A 33 -4.91 8.86 -6.40
N ILE A 34 -5.60 9.97 -6.65
CA ILE A 34 -4.97 11.27 -6.89
C ILE A 34 -5.36 12.17 -5.73
N SER A 35 -4.37 12.67 -5.01
CA SER A 35 -4.57 13.50 -3.82
C SER A 35 -3.71 14.75 -3.91
N ASP A 36 -4.38 15.90 -3.93
CA ASP A 36 -3.74 17.21 -3.83
C ASP A 36 -3.98 17.80 -2.43
N ARG A 37 -2.90 18.19 -1.75
CA ARG A 37 -2.94 18.89 -0.46
C ARG A 37 -2.32 20.27 -0.62
N PHE A 38 -3.14 21.30 -0.41
CA PHE A 38 -2.73 22.71 -0.39
C PHE A 38 -2.69 23.21 1.05
N GLU A 39 -1.52 23.64 1.52
CA GLU A 39 -1.35 24.32 2.80
C GLU A 39 -0.80 25.73 2.56
N SER A 40 -1.59 26.76 2.86
CA SER A 40 -1.12 28.15 2.88
C SER A 40 -1.04 28.63 4.32
N ARG A 41 0.15 29.03 4.75
CA ARG A 41 0.40 29.60 6.07
C ARG A 41 0.86 31.04 5.91
N ARG A 42 0.05 31.98 6.38
CA ARG A 42 0.36 33.41 6.38
C ARG A 42 0.58 33.90 7.81
N ARG A 43 1.78 34.42 8.10
CA ARG A 43 2.11 35.13 9.34
C ARG A 43 2.29 36.61 9.02
N LYS A 44 1.73 37.50 9.81
CA LYS A 44 1.92 38.96 9.65
C LYS A 44 2.08 39.62 11.01
N VAL A 45 2.87 40.69 11.05
CA VAL A 45 2.94 41.57 12.23
C VAL A 45 1.64 42.39 12.29
N PRO A 46 0.93 42.44 13.44
CA PRO A 46 -0.25 43.28 13.61
C PRO A 46 0.07 44.77 13.31
N PHE A 47 -0.89 45.53 12.79
CA PHE A 47 -0.75 46.92 12.29
C PHE A 47 0.16 47.11 11.07
N PHE A 48 1.38 46.59 11.06
CA PHE A 48 2.36 46.84 9.98
C PHE A 48 2.16 45.96 8.74
N GLY A 49 1.57 44.77 8.91
CA GLY A 49 1.37 43.80 7.82
C GLY A 49 0.30 44.18 6.79
N ASP A 50 -0.54 45.18 7.09
CA ASP A 50 -1.66 45.61 6.24
C ASP A 50 -1.40 46.96 5.53
N ILE A 51 -0.24 47.59 5.76
CA ILE A 51 0.12 48.86 5.13
C ILE A 51 0.44 48.61 3.64
N PRO A 52 -0.30 49.23 2.69
CA PRO A 52 0.08 49.18 1.28
C PRO A 52 1.46 49.80 1.12
N LEU A 53 2.34 49.21 0.29
CA LEU A 53 3.75 49.56 0.07
C LEU A 53 4.79 48.85 0.97
N ILE A 54 4.64 48.83 2.30
CA ILE A 54 5.62 48.20 3.22
C ILE A 54 5.17 46.88 3.85
N GLY A 55 3.86 46.59 3.84
CA GLY A 55 3.29 45.36 4.40
C GLY A 55 3.92 44.04 3.93
N PRO A 56 4.41 43.90 2.68
CA PRO A 56 5.15 42.71 2.24
C PRO A 56 6.42 42.39 3.04
N LEU A 57 7.10 43.39 3.62
CA LEU A 57 8.31 43.19 4.44
C LEU A 57 7.98 42.70 5.86
N PHE A 58 6.74 42.88 6.31
CA PHE A 58 6.26 42.53 7.65
C PHE A 58 5.28 41.34 7.64
N ARG A 59 5.21 40.61 6.52
CA ARG A 59 4.43 39.39 6.37
C ARG A 59 5.28 38.28 5.76
N SER A 60 5.09 37.07 6.24
CA SER A 60 5.68 35.86 5.69
C SER A 60 4.54 34.94 5.24
N GLU A 61 4.59 34.53 3.99
CA GLU A 61 3.66 33.58 3.41
C GLU A 61 4.44 32.34 3.00
N THR A 62 3.93 31.18 3.38
CA THR A 62 4.48 29.88 3.01
C THR A 62 3.36 29.09 2.37
N THR A 63 3.55 28.71 1.11
CA THR A 63 2.62 27.85 0.37
C THR A 63 3.30 26.52 0.13
N ASN A 64 2.72 25.46 0.69
CA ASN A 64 3.14 24.09 0.47
C ASN A 64 2.07 23.37 -0.34
N THR A 65 2.47 22.81 -1.48
CA THR A 65 1.62 21.96 -2.32
C THR A 65 2.22 20.55 -2.31
N ALA A 66 1.44 19.56 -1.89
CA ALA A 66 1.82 18.15 -1.93
C ALA A 66 0.86 17.38 -2.82
N LYS A 67 1.40 16.74 -3.86
CA LYS A 67 0.65 15.88 -4.79
C LYS A 67 1.02 14.42 -4.57
N THR A 68 0.04 13.54 -4.53
CA THR A 68 0.25 12.09 -4.40
C THR A 68 -0.61 11.37 -5.43
N GLU A 69 0.03 10.52 -6.23
CA GLU A 69 -0.61 9.71 -7.28
C GLU A 69 -0.30 8.23 -7.03
N LEU A 70 -1.33 7.40 -7.12
CA LEU A 70 -1.24 5.94 -7.00
C LEU A 70 -2.11 5.33 -8.10
N LEU A 71 -1.58 4.33 -8.80
CA LEU A 71 -2.30 3.54 -9.79
C LEU A 71 -2.05 2.06 -9.53
N ILE A 72 -3.11 1.27 -9.53
CA ILE A 72 -3.07 -0.18 -9.32
C ILE A 72 -3.49 -0.86 -10.62
N VAL A 73 -2.54 -1.55 -11.25
CA VAL A 73 -2.70 -2.23 -12.53
C VAL A 73 -2.42 -3.73 -12.35
N LEU A 74 -3.19 -4.57 -13.03
CA LEU A 74 -3.05 -6.02 -12.97
C LEU A 74 -3.21 -6.63 -14.36
N THR A 75 -2.37 -7.61 -14.68
CA THR A 75 -2.45 -8.42 -15.90
C THR A 75 -2.44 -9.89 -15.49
N PRO A 76 -3.57 -10.61 -15.60
CA PRO A 76 -3.64 -12.02 -15.22
C PRO A 76 -3.01 -12.90 -16.30
N TYR A 77 -2.39 -14.02 -15.92
CA TYR A 77 -1.96 -15.07 -16.86
C TYR A 77 -2.43 -16.45 -16.37
N VAL A 78 -3.01 -17.25 -17.27
CA VAL A 78 -3.51 -18.61 -17.01
C VAL A 78 -2.46 -19.62 -17.46
N ILE A 79 -2.10 -20.55 -16.57
CA ILE A 79 -1.05 -21.55 -16.84
C ILE A 79 -1.66 -22.93 -16.66
N ASP A 80 -1.69 -23.71 -17.74
CA ASP A 80 -2.32 -25.04 -17.76
C ASP A 80 -1.37 -26.17 -17.30
N SER A 81 -0.06 -25.93 -17.16
CA SER A 81 0.91 -26.95 -16.73
C SER A 81 2.08 -26.38 -15.92
N PRO A 82 2.45 -27.00 -14.78
CA PRO A 82 3.56 -26.58 -13.92
C PRO A 82 4.95 -26.74 -14.58
N THR A 83 5.05 -27.33 -15.77
CA THR A 83 6.32 -27.44 -16.50
C THR A 83 6.72 -26.14 -17.21
N ASN A 84 5.82 -25.15 -17.31
CA ASN A 84 6.06 -23.90 -18.05
C ASN A 84 6.58 -22.73 -17.18
N PHE A 85 7.05 -22.98 -15.95
CA PHE A 85 7.58 -21.91 -15.09
C PHE A 85 8.74 -21.13 -15.73
N ASP A 86 9.58 -21.80 -16.52
CA ASP A 86 10.71 -21.17 -17.22
C ASP A 86 10.23 -20.13 -18.27
N ALA A 87 9.03 -20.30 -18.84
CA ALA A 87 8.42 -19.35 -19.77
C ALA A 87 7.82 -18.13 -19.06
N ILE A 88 7.51 -18.22 -17.76
CA ILE A 88 6.94 -17.13 -16.98
C ILE A 88 8.02 -16.13 -16.56
N GLU A 89 9.24 -16.60 -16.29
CA GLU A 89 10.38 -15.74 -15.96
C GLU A 89 10.74 -14.79 -17.11
N SER A 90 10.63 -15.24 -18.36
CA SER A 90 10.91 -14.41 -19.53
C SER A 90 9.82 -13.36 -19.79
N ILE A 91 8.53 -13.74 -19.68
CA ILE A 91 7.38 -12.83 -19.85
C ILE A 91 7.35 -11.75 -18.76
N THR A 92 7.70 -12.10 -17.51
CA THR A 92 7.76 -11.16 -16.39
C THR A 92 8.85 -10.12 -16.59
N SER A 93 10.02 -10.56 -17.08
CA SER A 93 11.17 -9.68 -17.35
C SER A 93 10.87 -8.69 -18.48
N GLU A 94 10.23 -9.15 -19.56
CA GLU A 94 9.83 -8.32 -20.69
C GLU A 94 8.74 -7.30 -20.32
N SER A 95 7.76 -7.73 -19.50
CA SER A 95 6.68 -6.86 -19.01
C SER A 95 7.18 -5.74 -18.08
N ILE A 96 8.23 -6.00 -17.29
CA ILE A 96 8.86 -4.99 -16.41
C ILE A 96 9.61 -3.92 -17.21
N ASP A 97 10.29 -4.32 -18.29
CA ASP A 97 10.99 -3.37 -19.14
C ASP A 97 10.01 -2.52 -19.98
N ALA A 98 8.87 -3.11 -20.39
CA ALA A 98 7.82 -2.44 -21.16
C ALA A 98 6.95 -1.45 -20.35
N LEU A 99 6.86 -1.60 -19.02
CA LEU A 99 6.18 -0.62 -18.17
C LEU A 99 6.99 0.69 -18.14
N THR A 100 6.34 1.81 -18.47
CA THR A 100 6.88 3.18 -18.33
C THR A 100 6.93 3.56 -16.84
N VAL A 101 7.83 2.92 -16.12
CA VAL A 101 8.11 3.15 -14.70
C VAL A 101 9.46 3.85 -14.62
N PRO A 102 9.61 4.90 -13.78
CA PRO A 102 10.88 5.56 -13.52
C PRO A 102 12.01 4.57 -13.16
N ASP A 103 13.23 4.81 -13.66
CA ASP A 103 14.36 3.88 -13.56
C ASP A 103 14.75 3.54 -12.10
N ASP A 104 14.52 4.47 -11.17
CA ASP A 104 14.76 4.31 -9.73
C ASP A 104 13.83 3.27 -9.09
N VAL A 105 12.60 3.16 -9.57
CA VAL A 105 11.62 2.16 -9.13
C VAL A 105 11.94 0.80 -9.77
N LYS A 106 12.34 0.76 -11.05
CA LYS A 106 12.80 -0.47 -11.72
C LYS A 106 14.01 -1.08 -11.02
N GLN A 107 14.95 -0.25 -10.60
CA GLN A 107 16.16 -0.69 -9.90
C GLN A 107 15.82 -1.27 -8.52
N LYS A 108 14.96 -0.61 -7.73
CA LYS A 108 14.51 -1.12 -6.43
C LYS A 108 13.77 -2.45 -6.53
N ILE A 109 12.89 -2.61 -7.52
CA ILE A 109 12.16 -3.86 -7.75
C ILE A 109 13.13 -4.97 -8.16
N ARG A 110 14.06 -4.69 -9.08
CA ARG A 110 15.08 -5.66 -9.53
C ARG A 110 16.02 -6.10 -8.40
N GLU A 111 16.35 -5.19 -7.48
CA GLU A 111 17.14 -5.50 -6.28
C GLU A 111 16.34 -6.36 -5.28
N HIS A 112 15.10 -6.01 -4.99
CA HIS A 112 14.22 -6.77 -4.08
C HIS A 112 13.73 -8.10 -4.67
N MET A 113 13.88 -8.36 -5.98
CA MET A 113 13.56 -9.66 -6.57
C MET A 113 14.77 -10.60 -6.64
N LYS A 114 15.99 -10.06 -6.65
CA LYS A 114 17.23 -10.87 -6.67
C LYS A 114 17.49 -11.62 -5.37
N ASP A 115 16.92 -11.15 -4.26
CA ASP A 115 17.04 -11.79 -2.94
C ASP A 115 15.91 -12.80 -2.64
N GLY A 116 14.92 -12.92 -3.54
CA GLY A 116 13.77 -13.83 -3.38
C GLY A 116 12.80 -13.43 -2.25
N THR A 117 12.83 -12.17 -1.80
CA THR A 117 11.99 -11.66 -0.69
C THR A 117 11.04 -10.53 -1.08
N GLY A 118 11.05 -10.09 -2.34
CA GLY A 118 10.23 -8.99 -2.86
C GLY A 118 8.72 -9.26 -2.97
N GLY A 119 8.22 -10.41 -2.50
CA GLY A 119 6.80 -10.77 -2.56
C GLY A 119 6.36 -11.67 -1.40
N PHE A 120 5.06 -11.95 -1.30
CA PHE A 120 4.48 -12.85 -0.30
C PHE A 120 4.97 -14.30 -0.42
N PHE A 121 5.90 -14.63 -1.31
CA PHE A 121 6.36 -15.98 -1.60
C PHE A 121 7.89 -16.02 -1.55
N ASP A 122 8.45 -16.99 -0.84
CA ASP A 122 9.90 -17.22 -0.81
C ASP A 122 10.39 -17.93 -2.08
N ALA A 123 11.71 -18.04 -2.25
CA ALA A 123 12.35 -18.75 -3.37
C ALA A 123 11.99 -20.25 -3.49
N ARG A 124 11.23 -20.80 -2.53
CA ARG A 124 10.69 -22.17 -2.54
C ARG A 124 9.18 -22.19 -2.81
N GLY A 125 8.60 -21.06 -3.21
CA GLY A 125 7.18 -20.90 -3.49
C GLY A 125 6.29 -20.88 -2.25
N GLN A 126 6.85 -20.79 -1.04
CA GLN A 126 6.06 -20.82 0.19
C GLN A 126 5.64 -19.41 0.59
N GLN A 127 4.36 -19.27 0.96
CA GLN A 127 3.81 -17.96 1.29
C GLN A 127 4.30 -17.49 2.67
N ARG A 128 5.02 -16.36 2.73
CA ARG A 128 5.59 -15.77 3.95
C ARG A 128 5.30 -14.27 4.04
N ASP A 129 5.13 -13.76 5.26
CA ASP A 129 5.02 -12.32 5.51
C ASP A 129 6.39 -11.62 5.36
N PRO A 130 6.43 -10.27 5.32
CA PRO A 130 7.68 -9.50 5.25
C PRO A 130 8.66 -9.72 6.41
N ASN A 131 8.20 -10.37 7.50
CA ASN A 131 9.02 -10.75 8.65
C ASN A 131 9.45 -12.23 8.58
N GLY A 132 9.22 -12.91 7.46
CA GLY A 132 9.60 -14.30 7.20
C GLY A 132 8.70 -15.37 7.83
N ARG A 133 7.55 -14.99 8.41
CA ARG A 133 6.61 -15.93 9.06
C ARG A 133 5.70 -16.59 8.05
N SER A 134 5.42 -17.88 8.24
CA SER A 134 4.47 -18.63 7.41
C SER A 134 3.03 -18.15 7.67
N PHE A 135 2.18 -18.22 6.64
CA PHE A 135 0.74 -17.98 6.76
C PHE A 135 0.09 -18.84 7.87
N ASP A 136 0.54 -20.10 8.02
CA ASP A 136 0.05 -21.02 9.05
C ASP A 136 0.35 -20.53 10.47
N ASP A 137 1.52 -19.91 10.67
CA ASP A 137 1.94 -19.40 11.97
C ASP A 137 1.13 -18.16 12.35
N ILE A 138 0.87 -17.30 11.35
CA ILE A 138 0.02 -16.11 11.48
C ILE A 138 -1.41 -16.52 11.84
N TRP A 139 -1.96 -17.54 11.17
CA TRP A 139 -3.29 -18.05 11.45
C TRP A 139 -3.41 -18.68 12.83
N ARG A 140 -2.44 -19.52 13.22
CA ARG A 140 -2.40 -20.15 14.55
C ARG A 140 -2.32 -19.11 15.66
N GLU A 141 -1.53 -18.06 15.48
CA GLU A 141 -1.40 -17.00 16.47
C GLU A 141 -2.69 -16.18 16.60
N ARG A 142 -3.34 -15.88 15.46
CA ARG A 142 -4.61 -15.15 15.44
C ARG A 142 -5.75 -15.95 16.06
N MET A 143 -5.80 -17.27 15.82
CA MET A 143 -6.77 -18.17 16.45
C MET A 143 -6.55 -18.28 17.94
N ARG A 144 -5.30 -18.32 18.41
CA ARG A 144 -5.01 -18.30 19.85
C ARG A 144 -5.53 -17.04 20.53
N ARG A 145 -5.43 -15.87 19.88
CA ARG A 145 -6.00 -14.62 20.41
C ARG A 145 -7.52 -14.55 20.29
N ALA A 146 -8.10 -15.14 19.24
CA ALA A 146 -9.55 -15.15 19.04
C ALA A 146 -10.26 -16.10 20.01
N ASN A 147 -9.63 -17.22 20.37
CA ASN A 147 -10.18 -18.21 21.31
C ASN A 147 -10.10 -17.73 22.78
N ASP A 148 -9.44 -16.61 23.06
CA ASP A 148 -9.52 -15.92 24.36
C ASP A 148 -10.72 -14.94 24.43
N ASP A 149 -11.39 -14.65 23.30
CA ASP A 149 -12.48 -13.67 23.14
C ASP A 149 -13.84 -14.31 22.76
N ASP A 150 -14.05 -15.60 23.08
CA ASP A 150 -15.26 -16.37 22.73
C ASP A 150 -16.55 -15.85 23.42
N GLN A 151 -17.14 -14.78 22.88
CA GLN A 151 -18.57 -14.44 23.01
C GLN A 151 -19.12 -13.77 21.73
N TYR A 152 -19.04 -14.43 20.58
CA TYR A 152 -19.89 -14.07 19.44
C TYR A 152 -20.59 -15.31 18.88
N THR A 153 -21.83 -15.49 19.32
CA THR A 153 -22.80 -16.44 18.75
C THR A 153 -23.21 -15.97 17.36
N TYR A 154 -23.03 -16.81 16.34
CA TYR A 154 -23.62 -16.59 15.02
C TYR A 154 -25.13 -16.92 15.09
N PRO A 155 -26.02 -16.09 14.53
CA PRO A 155 -27.41 -16.48 14.36
C PRO A 155 -27.53 -17.49 13.21
N ASP A 156 -28.15 -18.64 13.50
CA ASP A 156 -28.47 -19.69 12.54
C ASP A 156 -29.28 -19.11 11.37
N VAL A 157 -28.81 -19.36 10.15
CA VAL A 157 -29.59 -19.20 8.92
C VAL A 157 -29.84 -20.59 8.36
N GLU A 158 -31.02 -21.12 8.68
CA GLU A 158 -31.64 -22.26 8.02
C GLU A 158 -32.99 -21.86 7.41
N PRO A 159 -33.53 -22.64 6.46
CA PRO A 159 -32.96 -23.83 5.80
C PRO A 159 -32.65 -23.64 4.31
#